data_AF-A0A7V9N978-F1
#
_entry.id   AF-A0A7V9N978-F1
#
_cell.length_a   1.000
_cell.length_b   1.000
_cell.length_c   1.000
_cell.angle_alpha   90.00
_cell.angle_beta   90.00
_cell.angle_gamma   90.00
#
_symmetry.space_group_name_H-M   'P 1'
#
loop_
_entity.id
_entity.type
_entity.pdbx_description
1 polymer ?
#
loop_
_entity_poly.entity_id
_entity_poly.type
_entity_poly.pdbx_seq_one_letter_code
_entity_poly.pdbx_strand_id
1 'polypeptide(L)'
;MSDRATKEALFDAFAQVAKALSNGRRAEIVDVLANGERSVESLAGEVRQTIANTSQHLQILKNAGLVIPRRDGTFVFYRLASPEVVSFWRALQGIARESRRDVEQLVHEYLGDDDVEELPMDELWERLQRRNKLVVLDVRPQEEYDA
;
A
#
# COMPACT_ATOMS: atom_id res chain seq x y z
N MET A 1 -32.76 15.09 17.52
CA MET A 1 -31.58 15.93 17.20
C MET A 1 -30.36 15.06 17.48
N SER A 2 -29.56 14.72 16.47
CA SER A 2 -28.29 14.01 16.71
C SER A 2 -27.48 14.82 17.71
N ASP A 3 -27.11 14.20 18.83
CA ASP A 3 -26.31 14.82 19.89
C ASP A 3 -24.98 15.32 19.32
N ARG A 4 -24.60 16.56 19.65
CA ARG A 4 -23.38 17.19 19.15
C ARG A 4 -22.15 16.35 19.50
N ALA A 5 -22.12 15.77 20.71
CA ALA A 5 -21.03 14.93 21.15
C ALA A 5 -20.90 13.64 20.30
N THR A 6 -22.03 13.05 19.88
CA THR A 6 -22.02 11.90 18.97
C THR A 6 -21.42 12.27 17.61
N LYS A 7 -21.74 13.47 17.09
CA LYS A 7 -21.14 13.97 15.84
C LYS A 7 -19.63 14.19 15.99
N GLU A 8 -19.19 14.80 17.08
CA GLU A 8 -17.76 15.04 17.34
C GLU A 8 -16.99 13.72 17.41
N ALA A 9 -17.49 12.74 18.19
CA ALA A 9 -16.89 11.40 18.26
C ALA A 9 -16.81 10.69 16.91
N LEU A 10 -17.80 10.87 16.03
CA LEU A 10 -17.79 10.30 14.68
C LEU A 10 -16.66 10.87 13.82
N PHE A 11 -16.48 12.20 13.82
CA PHE A 11 -15.40 12.83 13.06
C PHE A 11 -14.02 12.54 13.66
N ASP A 12 -13.92 12.41 14.98
CA ASP A 12 -12.69 11.97 15.64
C ASP A 12 -12.29 10.54 15.22
N ALA A 13 -13.26 9.63 15.07
CA ALA A 13 -13.02 8.29 14.58
C ALA A 13 -12.47 8.31 13.14
N PHE A 14 -13.02 9.15 12.25
CA PHE A 14 -12.48 9.32 10.89
C PHE A 14 -11.06 9.89 10.92
N ALA A 15 -10.81 10.91 11.75
CA ALA A 15 -9.49 11.52 11.89
C ALA A 15 -8.45 10.52 12.43
N GLN A 16 -8.84 9.60 13.31
CA GLN A 16 -7.95 8.56 13.83
C GLN A 16 -7.41 7.65 12.72
N VAL A 17 -8.27 7.26 11.77
CA VAL A 17 -7.86 6.45 10.60
C VAL A 17 -6.89 7.23 9.72
N ALA A 18 -7.21 8.49 9.39
CA ALA A 18 -6.33 9.34 8.58
C ALA A 18 -4.97 9.61 9.26
N LYS A 19 -4.98 9.82 10.58
CA LYS A 19 -3.76 10.05 11.39
C LYS A 19 -2.85 8.82 11.40
N ALA A 20 -3.43 7.61 11.36
CA ALA A 20 -2.65 6.39 11.26
C ALA A 20 -1.86 6.31 9.94
N LEU A 21 -2.35 6.87 8.83
CA LEU A 21 -1.58 6.97 7.57
C LEU A 21 -0.69 8.20 7.46
N SER A 22 -0.82 9.19 8.35
CA SER A 22 -0.07 10.45 8.31
C SER A 22 1.39 10.31 8.77
N ASN A 23 2.10 9.28 8.28
CA ASN A 23 3.52 9.04 8.49
C ASN A 23 4.07 8.22 7.31
N GLY A 24 5.16 8.68 6.71
CA GLY A 24 5.70 8.07 5.48
C GLY A 24 6.06 6.58 5.61
N ARG A 25 6.59 6.12 6.75
CA ARG A 25 6.92 4.69 6.94
C ARG A 25 5.68 3.84 7.12
N ARG A 26 4.62 4.36 7.76
CA ARG A 26 3.34 3.65 7.86
C ARG A 26 2.61 3.58 6.52
N ALA A 27 2.70 4.64 5.73
CA ALA A 27 2.19 4.67 4.37
C ALA A 27 2.91 3.63 3.49
N GLU A 28 4.24 3.55 3.57
CA GLU A 28 5.06 2.53 2.90
C GLU A 28 4.70 1.10 3.34
N ILE A 29 4.47 0.85 4.64
CA ILE A 29 3.97 -0.46 5.11
C ILE A 29 2.62 -0.81 4.47
N VAL A 30 1.70 0.16 4.34
CA VAL A 30 0.40 -0.08 3.70
C VAL A 30 0.53 -0.33 2.20
N ASP A 31 1.46 0.36 1.54
CA ASP A 31 1.79 0.14 0.13
C ASP A 31 2.32 -1.29 -0.10
N VAL A 32 3.29 -1.73 0.70
CA VAL A 32 3.82 -3.10 0.66
C VAL A 32 2.71 -4.13 0.91
N LEU A 33 1.90 -3.92 1.94
CA LEU A 33 0.81 -4.84 2.29
C LEU A 33 -0.35 -4.83 1.26
N ALA A 34 -0.41 -3.84 0.37
CA ALA A 34 -1.34 -3.85 -0.75
C ALA A 34 -0.96 -4.90 -1.82
N ASN A 35 0.31 -5.33 -1.85
CA ASN A 35 0.83 -6.35 -2.78
C ASN A 35 0.87 -7.77 -2.18
N GLY A 36 0.59 -7.94 -0.88
CA GLY A 36 0.53 -9.27 -0.27
C GLY A 36 0.67 -9.27 1.24
N GLU A 37 0.34 -10.40 1.86
CA GLU A 37 0.57 -10.61 3.29
C GLU A 37 2.08 -10.76 3.57
N ARG A 38 2.55 -10.17 4.69
CA ARG A 38 3.97 -10.17 5.07
C ARG A 38 4.20 -10.39 6.56
N SER A 39 5.34 -10.99 6.92
CA SER A 39 5.77 -11.08 8.32
C SER A 39 6.31 -9.73 8.80
N VAL A 40 6.38 -9.54 10.12
CA VAL A 40 6.96 -8.31 10.71
C VAL A 40 8.43 -8.13 10.31
N GLU A 41 9.19 -9.23 10.23
CA GLU A 41 10.60 -9.23 9.84
C GLU A 41 10.78 -8.82 8.38
N SER A 42 9.96 -9.35 7.47
CA SER A 42 9.98 -8.97 6.06
C SER A 42 9.62 -7.49 5.89
N LEU A 43 8.54 -7.02 6.53
CA LEU A 43 8.15 -5.61 6.51
C LEU A 43 9.26 -4.69 7.02
N ALA A 44 9.92 -5.08 8.11
CA ALA A 44 11.02 -4.30 8.68
C ALA A 44 12.20 -4.19 7.70
N GLY A 45 12.51 -5.26 6.97
CA GLY A 45 13.51 -5.27 5.91
C GLY A 45 13.15 -4.33 4.76
N GLU A 46 11.92 -4.44 4.23
CA GLU A 46 11.45 -3.64 3.09
C GLU A 46 11.42 -2.14 3.40
N VAL A 47 10.87 -1.76 4.56
CA VAL A 47 10.78 -0.34 4.97
C VAL A 47 12.05 0.19 5.63
N ARG A 48 13.11 -0.64 5.70
CA ARG A 48 14.42 -0.35 6.30
C ARG A 48 14.28 0.24 7.72
N GLN A 49 13.46 -0.40 8.54
CA GLN A 49 13.24 -0.07 9.95
C GLN A 49 13.64 -1.23 10.85
N THR A 50 13.83 -0.95 12.14
CA THR A 50 13.99 -2.03 13.11
C THR A 50 12.67 -2.80 13.27
N ILE A 51 12.75 -4.07 13.67
CA ILE A 51 11.57 -4.89 14.00
C ILE A 51 10.71 -4.20 15.09
N ALA A 52 11.36 -3.57 16.07
CA ALA A 52 10.68 -2.85 17.14
C ALA A 52 9.87 -1.64 16.61
N ASN A 53 10.47 -0.80 15.76
CA ASN A 53 9.76 0.35 15.17
C ASN A 53 8.63 -0.11 14.25
N THR A 54 8.89 -1.13 13.42
CA THR A 54 7.89 -1.72 12.53
C THR A 54 6.71 -2.29 13.31
N SER A 55 6.97 -2.98 14.42
CA SER A 55 5.93 -3.49 15.32
C SER A 55 5.09 -2.35 15.91
N GLN A 56 5.70 -1.23 16.31
CA GLN A 56 4.96 -0.06 16.79
C GLN A 56 4.09 0.55 15.69
N HIS A 57 4.60 0.65 14.47
CA HIS A 57 3.84 1.10 13.31
C HIS A 57 2.64 0.20 13.02
N LEU A 58 2.85 -1.11 13.00
CA LEU A 58 1.78 -2.10 12.80
C LEU A 58 0.75 -2.06 13.92
N GLN A 59 1.15 -1.80 15.18
CA GLN A 59 0.21 -1.64 16.27
C GLN A 59 -0.68 -0.40 16.10
N ILE A 60 -0.12 0.73 15.63
CA ILE A 60 -0.90 1.94 15.32
C ILE A 60 -1.88 1.66 14.18
N LEU A 61 -1.42 1.05 13.09
CA LEU A 61 -2.26 0.70 11.94
C LEU A 61 -3.37 -0.29 12.33
N LYS A 62 -3.06 -1.29 13.15
CA LYS A 62 -4.01 -2.27 13.67
C LYS A 62 -5.06 -1.62 14.55
N ASN A 63 -4.66 -0.72 15.45
CA ASN A 63 -5.58 0.02 16.33
C ASN A 63 -6.51 0.94 15.54
N ALA A 64 -6.08 1.40 14.36
CA ALA A 64 -6.90 2.17 13.43
C ALA A 64 -7.73 1.29 12.46
N GLY A 65 -7.65 -0.04 12.57
CA GLY A 65 -8.40 -0.97 11.73
C GLY A 65 -7.88 -1.10 10.29
N LEU A 66 -6.67 -0.63 9.99
CA LEU A 66 -6.11 -0.65 8.63
C LEU A 66 -5.43 -1.99 8.27
N VAL A 67 -4.93 -2.71 9.27
CA VAL A 67 -4.26 -4.00 9.11
C VAL A 67 -4.75 -5.00 10.13
N ILE A 68 -4.66 -6.27 9.80
CA ILE A 68 -5.00 -7.37 10.70
C ILE A 68 -3.88 -8.41 10.76
N PRO A 69 -3.58 -8.94 11.96
CA PRO A 69 -2.56 -9.97 12.12
C PRO A 69 -3.16 -11.38 11.92
N ARG A 70 -2.35 -12.29 11.37
CA ARG A 70 -2.57 -13.73 11.31
C ARG A 70 -1.35 -14.42 11.93
N ARG A 71 -1.58 -15.37 12.83
CA ARG A 71 -0.49 -16.18 13.41
C ARG A 71 -0.30 -17.44 12.58
N ASP A 72 0.94 -17.75 12.27
CA ASP A 72 1.33 -18.98 11.57
C ASP A 72 2.60 -19.54 12.22
N GLY A 73 2.42 -20.61 13.02
CA GLY A 73 3.46 -21.13 13.89
C GLY A 73 4.00 -20.06 14.84
N THR A 74 5.30 -19.77 14.73
CA THR A 74 5.99 -18.75 15.54
C THR A 74 5.93 -17.35 14.95
N PHE A 75 5.46 -17.19 13.71
CA PHE A 75 5.47 -15.92 12.99
C PHE A 75 4.12 -15.23 13.07
N VAL A 76 4.15 -13.90 13.05
CA VAL A 76 2.97 -13.05 12.90
C VAL A 76 3.03 -12.38 11.54
N PHE A 77 2.05 -12.70 10.71
CA PHE A 77 1.83 -12.11 9.41
C PHE A 77 0.79 -11.01 9.51
N TYR A 78 0.91 -10.01 8.65
CA TYR A 78 -0.02 -8.88 8.55
C TYR A 78 -0.51 -8.75 7.12
N ARG A 79 -1.79 -8.42 6.99
CA ARG A 79 -2.43 -8.04 5.73
C ARG A 79 -3.32 -6.83 5.94
N LEU A 80 -3.68 -6.15 4.85
CA LEU A 80 -4.69 -5.10 4.92
C LEU A 80 -6.03 -5.66 5.41
N ALA A 81 -6.74 -4.88 6.21
CA ALA A 81 -7.98 -5.31 6.84
C ALA A 81 -9.10 -5.56 5.82
N SER A 82 -9.15 -4.76 4.75
CA SER A 82 -10.16 -4.88 3.70
C SER A 82 -9.74 -4.20 2.37
N PRO A 83 -10.41 -4.50 1.25
CA PRO A 83 -10.16 -3.83 -0.04
C PRO A 83 -10.39 -2.30 -0.03
N GLU A 84 -11.22 -1.81 0.89
CA GLU A 84 -11.45 -0.37 1.09
C GLU A 84 -10.17 0.34 1.55
N VAL A 85 -9.28 -0.35 2.27
CA VAL A 85 -7.97 0.22 2.66
C VAL A 85 -7.11 0.49 1.42
N VAL A 86 -7.11 -0.44 0.44
CA VAL A 86 -6.43 -0.25 -0.85
C VAL A 86 -7.05 0.91 -1.62
N SER A 87 -8.38 0.98 -1.65
CA SER A 87 -9.10 2.06 -2.33
C SER A 87 -8.79 3.43 -1.73
N PHE A 88 -8.73 3.52 -0.39
CA PHE A 88 -8.33 4.72 0.33
C PHE A 88 -6.88 5.12 0.04
N TRP A 89 -5.95 4.15 0.06
CA TRP A 89 -4.55 4.39 -0.27
C TRP A 89 -4.37 4.92 -1.70
N ARG A 90 -5.05 4.31 -2.69
CA ARG A 90 -5.04 4.78 -4.08
C ARG A 90 -5.64 6.18 -4.25
N ALA A 91 -6.74 6.48 -3.56
CA ALA A 91 -7.33 7.82 -3.57
C ALA A 91 -6.37 8.86 -3.01
N LEU A 92 -5.65 8.53 -1.93
CA LEU A 92 -4.64 9.41 -1.34
C LEU A 92 -3.46 9.64 -2.31
N GLN A 93 -2.97 8.60 -2.98
CA GLN A 93 -1.94 8.73 -4.02
C GLN A 93 -2.41 9.61 -5.20
N GLY A 94 -3.66 9.43 -5.65
CA GLY A 94 -4.24 10.24 -6.73
C GLY A 94 -4.35 11.72 -6.36
N ILE A 95 -4.89 12.01 -5.16
CA ILE A 95 -4.99 13.39 -4.63
C ILE A 95 -3.59 14.00 -4.48
N ALA A 96 -2.60 13.22 -4.01
CA ALA A 96 -1.23 13.70 -3.86
C ALA A 96 -0.63 14.10 -5.21
N ARG A 97 -0.79 13.29 -6.27
CA ARG A 97 -0.34 13.63 -7.62
C ARG A 97 -1.01 14.89 -8.17
N GLU A 98 -2.33 15.01 -7.98
CA GLU A 98 -3.09 16.19 -8.44
C GLU A 98 -2.72 17.47 -7.68
N SER A 99 -2.57 17.37 -6.36
CA SER A 99 -2.44 18.53 -5.47
C SER A 99 -0.98 18.98 -5.27
N ARG A 100 -0.01 18.11 -5.53
CA ARG A 100 1.41 18.37 -5.27
C ARG A 100 2.29 18.13 -6.50
N ARG A 101 2.84 19.22 -7.02
CA ARG A 101 3.71 19.22 -8.20
C ARG A 101 5.02 18.45 -8.02
N ASP A 102 5.53 18.35 -6.79
CA ASP A 102 6.77 17.63 -6.51
C ASP A 102 6.58 16.11 -6.49
N VAL A 103 5.34 15.60 -6.40
CA VAL A 103 5.09 14.15 -6.38
C VAL A 103 5.48 13.51 -7.70
N GLU A 104 5.16 14.13 -8.85
CA GLU A 104 5.57 13.61 -10.16
C GLU A 104 7.10 13.56 -10.29
N GLN A 105 7.79 14.62 -9.84
CA GLN A 105 9.25 14.66 -9.83
C GLN A 105 9.84 13.56 -8.92
N LEU A 106 9.31 13.37 -7.71
CA LEU A 106 9.79 12.35 -6.77
C LEU A 106 9.57 10.93 -7.31
N VAL A 107 8.46 10.69 -8.01
CA VAL A 107 8.20 9.40 -8.67
C VAL A 107 9.22 9.17 -9.78
N HIS A 108 9.50 10.19 -10.59
CA HIS A 108 10.52 10.13 -11.64
C HIS A 108 11.93 9.84 -11.09
N GLU A 109 12.32 10.54 -10.03
CA GLU A 109 13.61 10.33 -9.37
C GLU A 109 13.73 8.94 -8.74
N TYR A 110 12.62 8.36 -8.30
CA TYR A 110 12.59 7.03 -7.70
C TYR A 110 12.61 5.90 -8.74
N LEU A 111 11.77 5.99 -9.77
CA LEU A 111 11.63 4.96 -10.80
C LEU A 111 12.68 5.08 -11.92
N GLY A 112 13.20 6.29 -12.15
CA GLY A 112 14.11 6.60 -13.26
C GLY A 112 13.39 7.00 -14.55
N ASP A 113 14.16 7.54 -15.50
CA ASP A 113 13.76 7.67 -16.91
C ASP A 113 13.77 6.27 -17.57
N ASP A 114 12.82 5.42 -17.18
CA ASP A 114 12.62 4.20 -17.94
C ASP A 114 11.82 4.56 -19.20
N ASP A 115 12.30 4.10 -20.35
CA ASP A 115 11.67 4.19 -21.68
C ASP A 115 10.43 3.25 -21.70
N VAL A 116 9.51 3.45 -20.76
CA VAL A 116 8.32 2.60 -20.54
C VAL A 116 7.16 3.16 -21.33
N GLU A 117 6.68 2.39 -22.30
CA GLU A 117 5.39 2.61 -22.94
C GLU A 117 4.29 2.09 -21.99
N GLU A 118 3.46 3.00 -21.46
CA GLU A 118 2.22 2.57 -20.79
C GLU A 118 1.28 1.92 -21.82
N LEU A 119 0.85 0.69 -21.53
CA LEU A 119 0.00 -0.11 -22.42
C LEU A 119 -1.32 -0.48 -21.74
N PRO A 120 -2.47 -0.07 -22.32
CA PRO A 120 -3.77 -0.55 -21.89
C PRO A 120 -3.86 -2.08 -21.96
N MET A 121 -4.65 -2.67 -21.06
CA MET A 121 -4.70 -4.12 -20.93
C MET A 121 -5.28 -4.82 -22.16
N ASP A 122 -6.28 -4.22 -22.80
CA ASP A 122 -6.85 -4.66 -24.07
C ASP A 122 -5.84 -4.61 -25.22
N GLU A 123 -5.02 -3.55 -25.28
CA GLU A 123 -3.95 -3.45 -26.28
C GLU A 123 -2.85 -4.51 -26.05
N LEU A 124 -2.46 -4.75 -24.80
CA LEU A 124 -1.51 -5.81 -24.46
C LEU A 124 -2.00 -7.18 -24.94
N TRP A 125 -3.28 -7.50 -24.71
CA TRP A 125 -3.89 -8.74 -25.18
C TRP A 125 -3.86 -8.86 -26.71
N GLU A 126 -4.17 -7.78 -27.43
CA GLU A 126 -4.10 -7.78 -28.90
C GLU A 126 -2.66 -8.01 -29.39
N ARG A 127 -1.68 -7.35 -28.77
CA ARG A 127 -0.25 -7.51 -29.10
C ARG A 127 0.24 -8.94 -28.84
N LEU A 128 -0.21 -9.59 -27.77
CA LEU A 128 0.13 -10.99 -27.43
C LEU A 128 -0.42 -12.02 -28.44
N GLN A 129 -1.54 -11.73 -29.09
CA GLN A 129 -2.16 -12.63 -30.08
C GLN A 129 -1.54 -12.52 -31.49
N ARG A 130 -0.81 -11.45 -31.77
CA ARG A 130 -0.10 -11.27 -33.06
C ARG A 130 1.06 -12.27 -33.17
N ARG A 131 1.45 -12.62 -34.40
CA ARG A 131 2.52 -13.63 -34.68
C ARG A 131 3.93 -13.23 -34.21
N ASN A 132 4.12 -12.02 -33.68
CA ASN A 132 5.38 -11.64 -33.06
C ASN A 132 5.40 -12.18 -31.63
N LYS A 133 6.46 -12.90 -31.26
CA LYS A 133 6.63 -13.43 -29.90
C LYS A 133 6.84 -12.27 -28.92
N LEU A 134 5.75 -11.78 -28.33
CA LEU A 134 5.80 -10.98 -27.11
C LEU A 134 6.04 -11.92 -25.92
N VAL A 135 6.84 -11.48 -24.94
CA VAL A 135 7.05 -12.19 -23.68
C VAL A 135 6.55 -11.29 -22.56
N VAL A 136 5.65 -11.80 -21.74
CA VAL A 136 5.26 -11.14 -20.49
C VAL A 136 6.15 -11.69 -19.38
N LEU A 137 6.90 -10.81 -18.74
CA LEU A 137 7.72 -11.14 -17.59
C LEU A 137 7.05 -10.56 -16.33
N ASP A 138 6.71 -11.44 -15.39
CA ASP A 138 6.35 -11.01 -14.05
C ASP A 138 7.64 -10.67 -13.29
N VAL A 139 7.82 -9.39 -12.96
CA VAL A 139 9.02 -8.86 -12.29
C VAL A 139 8.81 -8.69 -10.78
N ARG A 140 7.66 -9.14 -10.25
CA ARG A 140 7.39 -9.06 -8.82
C ARG A 140 8.38 -9.91 -8.03
N PRO A 141 8.78 -9.47 -6.82
CA PRO A 141 9.55 -10.31 -5.90
C PRO A 141 8.84 -11.64 -5.64
N GLN A 142 9.61 -12.69 -5.31
CA GLN A 142 9.07 -14.03 -5.07
C GLN A 142 7.98 -14.02 -4.00
N GLU A 143 8.13 -13.21 -2.95
CA GLU A 143 7.13 -13.09 -1.89
C GLU A 143 5.80 -12.51 -2.38
N GLU A 144 5.78 -11.66 -3.42
CA GLU A 144 4.56 -11.13 -4.04
C GLU A 144 3.96 -12.10 -5.05
N TYR A 145 4.79 -12.90 -5.72
CA TYR A 145 4.34 -13.90 -6.67
C TYR A 145 3.64 -15.09 -5.98
N ASP A 146 4.14 -15.49 -4.81
CA ASP A 146 3.62 -16.65 -4.05
C ASP A 146 2.40 -16.32 -3.17
N ALA A 147 2.09 -15.03 -2.98
CA ALA A 147 0.99 -14.55 -2.13
C ALA A 147 -0.39 -14.66 -2.80
#